data_AF-A0A382T8Y7-F1
#
_entry.id   AF-A0A382T8Y7-F1
#
_cell.length_a   1.000
_cell.length_b   1.000
_cell.length_c   1.000
_cell.angle_alpha   90.00
_cell.angle_beta   90.00
_cell.angle_gamma   90.00
#
_symmetry.space_group_name_H-M   'P 1'
#
loop_
_entity.id
_entity.type
_entity.pdbx_description
1 polymer ?
#
loop_
_entity_poly.entity_id
_entity_poly.type
_entity_poly.pdbx_seq_one_letter_code
_entity_poly.pdbx_strand_id
1 'polypeptide(L)'
;VRRLAFPVILLFWLVMNALLWRAEYGDTGPGSRVSNDVVLDKIFNAPDASNLRVTQNGQSLGFIRWEIIPDEVYFGGTNQPAGRVESIKGYTLVLDGRLNVESLQGKLRFTLRSTLDAGLDWQRINTTIDLPPSVWEFAASATNQMLTVKHDGVLGQWERTTPLGQLRNPAALAEQFAGPLVAPLLKPLLPPNIPLGQAAGEPLALGLDWAAYNDAVRFGSTRVRIYRIEASL
;
A
#
# COMPACT_ATOMS: atom_id res chain seq x y z
N VAL A 1 -7.89 60.53 -23.76
CA VAL A 1 -7.17 59.51 -22.95
C VAL A 1 -8.06 58.80 -21.92
N ARG A 2 -8.96 59.50 -21.20
CA ARG A 2 -9.81 58.95 -20.11
C ARG A 2 -10.86 57.89 -20.54
N ARG A 3 -11.21 57.79 -21.83
CA ARG A 3 -12.20 56.82 -22.35
C ARG A 3 -11.64 55.43 -22.66
N LEU A 4 -10.32 55.29 -22.78
CA LEU A 4 -9.63 54.02 -23.03
C LEU A 4 -9.17 53.32 -21.74
N ALA A 5 -9.05 54.05 -20.63
CA ALA A 5 -8.66 53.47 -19.35
C ALA A 5 -9.74 52.49 -18.81
N PHE A 6 -11.01 52.84 -18.96
CA PHE A 6 -12.12 52.03 -18.46
C PHE A 6 -12.22 50.63 -19.10
N PRO A 7 -12.18 50.48 -20.45
CA PRO A 7 -12.20 49.15 -21.06
C PRO A 7 -10.94 48.34 -20.76
N VAL A 8 -9.78 48.99 -20.61
CA VAL A 8 -8.53 48.30 -20.23
C VAL A 8 -8.59 47.77 -18.80
N ILE A 9 -9.12 48.55 -17.87
CA ILE A 9 -9.32 48.12 -16.47
C ILE A 9 -10.35 46.99 -16.40
N LEU A 10 -11.45 47.08 -17.15
CA LEU A 10 -12.46 46.02 -17.23
C LEU A 10 -11.89 44.72 -17.80
N LEU A 11 -11.12 44.81 -18.89
CA LEU A 11 -10.44 43.67 -19.51
C LEU A 11 -9.46 43.03 -18.52
N PHE A 12 -8.64 43.84 -17.85
CA PHE A 12 -7.72 43.37 -16.82
C PHE A 12 -8.47 42.64 -15.71
N TRP A 13 -9.58 43.19 -15.23
CA TRP A 13 -10.38 42.59 -14.16
C TRP A 13 -11.00 41.25 -14.57
N LEU A 14 -11.52 41.15 -15.81
CA LEU A 14 -12.08 39.92 -16.36
C LEU A 14 -11.00 38.85 -16.57
N VAL A 15 -9.83 39.23 -17.11
CA VAL A 15 -8.70 38.33 -17.29
C VAL A 15 -8.18 37.84 -15.95
N MET A 16 -8.02 38.73 -14.97
CA MET A 16 -7.59 38.34 -13.62
C MET A 16 -8.61 37.44 -12.94
N ASN A 17 -9.91 37.72 -13.04
CA ASN A 17 -10.95 36.83 -12.50
C ASN A 17 -10.95 35.47 -13.19
N ALA A 18 -10.79 35.43 -14.51
CA ALA A 18 -10.70 34.17 -15.24
C ALA A 18 -9.43 33.37 -14.87
N LEU A 19 -8.30 34.04 -14.65
CA LEU A 19 -7.06 33.40 -14.19
C LEU A 19 -7.15 32.94 -12.74
N LEU A 20 -7.78 33.71 -11.84
CA LEU A 20 -8.06 33.30 -10.47
C LEU A 20 -9.00 32.11 -10.45
N TRP A 21 -10.10 32.18 -11.22
CA TRP A 21 -11.04 31.08 -11.36
C TRP A 21 -10.36 29.84 -11.94
N ARG A 22 -9.47 29.98 -12.92
CA ARG A 22 -8.66 28.87 -13.46
C ARG A 22 -7.63 28.36 -12.45
N ALA A 23 -7.04 29.20 -11.61
CA ALA A 23 -6.10 28.78 -10.57
C ALA A 23 -6.82 28.04 -9.42
N GLU A 24 -8.05 28.43 -9.12
CA GLU A 24 -8.82 27.92 -7.98
C GLU A 24 -9.71 26.72 -8.35
N TYR A 25 -10.30 26.74 -9.55
CA TYR A 25 -11.24 25.74 -10.06
C TYR A 25 -10.79 25.04 -11.34
N GLY A 26 -9.74 25.52 -12.01
CA GLY A 26 -9.13 24.77 -13.10
C GLY A 26 -8.45 23.52 -12.55
N ASP A 27 -8.56 22.44 -13.30
CA ASP A 27 -7.88 21.17 -13.04
C ASP A 27 -6.37 21.45 -13.01
N THR A 28 -5.84 21.69 -11.83
CA THR A 28 -4.40 21.81 -11.61
C THR A 28 -3.82 20.45 -11.91
N GLY A 29 -2.80 20.40 -12.77
CA GLY A 29 -2.03 19.19 -13.01
C GLY A 29 -1.46 18.57 -11.71
N PRO A 30 -0.59 17.54 -11.82
CA PRO A 30 -0.06 16.83 -10.66
C PRO A 30 0.34 17.83 -9.57
N GLY A 31 -0.25 17.72 -8.38
CA GLY A 31 0.01 18.66 -7.30
C GLY A 31 1.49 18.68 -6.90
N SER A 32 1.89 19.47 -5.90
CA SER A 32 3.32 19.65 -5.60
C SER A 32 4.00 18.31 -5.31
N ARG A 33 5.15 18.03 -5.95
CA ARG A 33 5.95 16.83 -5.67
C ARG A 33 6.35 16.81 -4.20
N VAL A 34 6.18 15.66 -3.56
CA VAL A 34 6.56 15.39 -2.15
C VAL A 34 7.51 14.20 -2.14
N SER A 35 8.36 14.09 -1.12
CA SER A 35 9.21 12.91 -0.96
C SER A 35 8.37 11.67 -0.62
N ASN A 36 8.83 10.51 -1.09
CA ASN A 36 8.20 9.22 -0.76
C ASN A 36 8.19 8.97 0.76
N ASP A 37 9.25 9.39 1.46
CA ASP A 37 9.37 9.25 2.91
C ASP A 37 8.25 9.96 3.68
N VAL A 38 7.84 11.15 3.22
CA VAL A 38 6.75 11.91 3.86
C VAL A 38 5.41 11.21 3.64
N VAL A 39 5.20 10.59 2.48
CA VAL A 39 3.98 9.81 2.24
C VAL A 39 3.98 8.55 3.10
N LEU A 40 5.10 7.84 3.19
CA LEU A 40 5.25 6.67 4.06
C LEU A 40 5.03 7.03 5.53
N ASP A 41 5.63 8.11 6.02
CA ASP A 41 5.42 8.60 7.39
C ASP A 41 3.94 8.91 7.66
N LYS A 42 3.25 9.54 6.69
CA LYS A 42 1.80 9.78 6.78
C LYS A 42 0.96 8.51 6.75
N ILE A 43 1.36 7.50 5.99
CA ILE A 43 0.72 6.17 5.94
C ILE A 43 0.82 5.51 7.32
N PHE A 44 1.98 5.59 7.98
CA PHE A 44 2.22 4.96 9.28
C PHE A 44 1.62 5.72 10.46
N ASN A 45 1.57 7.05 10.39
CA ASN A 45 1.05 7.90 11.46
C ASN A 45 -0.43 8.29 11.27
N ALA A 46 -1.13 7.73 10.28
CA ALA A 46 -2.55 7.98 10.07
C ALA A 46 -3.36 7.35 11.22
N PRO A 47 -4.19 8.14 11.94
CA PRO A 47 -5.01 7.61 13.03
C PRO A 47 -6.20 6.78 12.54
N ASP A 48 -6.60 6.98 11.27
CA ASP A 48 -7.75 6.31 10.66
C ASP A 48 -7.32 5.39 9.52
N ALA A 49 -8.20 4.45 9.19
CA ALA A 49 -8.00 3.57 8.05
C ALA A 49 -7.86 4.38 6.74
N SER A 50 -6.74 4.17 6.06
CA SER A 50 -6.42 4.83 4.81
C SER A 50 -6.78 3.94 3.63
N ASN A 51 -7.34 4.55 2.59
CA ASN A 51 -7.76 3.86 1.38
C ASN A 51 -6.95 4.38 0.19
N LEU A 52 -6.36 3.46 -0.55
CA LEU A 52 -5.65 3.68 -1.80
C LEU A 52 -6.46 3.09 -2.94
N ARG A 53 -6.65 3.88 -3.99
CA ARG A 53 -7.23 3.42 -5.25
C ARG A 53 -6.10 3.14 -6.22
N VAL A 54 -6.13 1.97 -6.85
CA VAL A 54 -5.12 1.57 -7.85
C VAL A 54 -5.73 1.73 -9.23
N THR A 55 -5.07 2.49 -10.09
CA THR A 55 -5.50 2.73 -11.48
C THR A 55 -4.35 2.49 -12.45
N GLN A 56 -4.64 1.92 -13.61
CA GLN A 56 -3.70 1.78 -14.72
C GLN A 56 -4.34 2.35 -15.97
N ASN A 57 -3.64 3.25 -16.67
CA ASN A 57 -4.13 3.93 -17.88
C ASN A 57 -5.54 4.54 -17.70
N GLY A 58 -5.81 5.11 -16.52
CA GLY A 58 -7.12 5.69 -16.16
C GLY A 58 -8.21 4.68 -15.79
N GLN A 59 -7.97 3.38 -15.94
CA GLN A 59 -8.91 2.33 -15.51
C GLN A 59 -8.63 1.91 -14.07
N SER A 60 -9.69 1.77 -13.25
CA SER A 60 -9.57 1.31 -11.87
C SER A 60 -9.26 -0.18 -11.83
N LEU A 61 -8.07 -0.54 -11.35
CA LEU A 61 -7.68 -1.92 -11.08
C LEU A 61 -8.23 -2.41 -9.75
N GLY A 62 -8.44 -1.53 -8.78
CA GLY A 62 -9.01 -1.90 -7.50
C GLY A 62 -8.63 -0.96 -6.37
N PHE A 63 -8.57 -1.51 -5.16
CA PHE A 63 -8.27 -0.75 -3.96
C PHE A 63 -7.43 -1.54 -2.96
N ILE A 64 -6.74 -0.79 -2.10
CA ILE A 64 -6.02 -1.29 -0.94
C ILE A 64 -6.44 -0.41 0.23
N ARG A 65 -6.81 -1.02 1.34
CA ARG A 65 -7.08 -0.34 2.61
C ARG A 65 -6.04 -0.81 3.61
N TRP A 66 -5.48 0.10 4.39
CA TRP A 66 -4.67 -0.25 5.55
C TRP A 66 -5.08 0.54 6.78
N GLU A 67 -4.76 -0.01 7.94
CA GLU A 67 -5.06 0.56 9.25
C GLU A 67 -3.99 0.09 10.24
N ILE A 68 -3.51 1.00 11.07
CA ILE A 68 -2.55 0.69 12.15
C ILE A 68 -3.27 0.87 13.46
N ILE A 69 -3.39 -0.23 14.20
CA ILE A 69 -4.12 -0.29 15.46
C ILE A 69 -3.09 -0.38 16.58
N PRO A 70 -2.95 0.63 17.46
CA PRO A 70 -2.07 0.54 18.62
C PRO A 70 -2.60 -0.49 19.62
N ASP A 71 -1.72 -1.31 20.18
CA ASP A 71 -2.04 -2.23 21.27
C ASP A 71 -1.91 -1.48 22.60
N GLU A 72 -3.00 -0.81 22.97
CA GLU A 72 -3.09 0.06 24.14
C GLU A 72 -3.32 -0.75 25.43
N VAL A 73 -2.52 -0.46 26.46
CA VAL A 73 -2.76 -0.94 27.81
C VAL A 73 -3.44 0.18 28.59
N TYR A 74 -4.61 -0.11 29.14
CA TYR A 74 -5.35 0.84 29.98
C TYR A 74 -5.00 0.66 31.45
N PHE A 75 -4.89 1.77 32.19
CA PHE A 75 -4.64 1.74 33.62
C PHE A 75 -5.76 1.01 34.39
N GLY A 76 -5.40 0.10 35.29
CA GLY A 76 -6.32 -0.70 36.11
C GLY A 76 -6.71 -0.10 37.47
N GLY A 77 -6.52 1.20 37.71
CA GLY A 77 -6.73 1.84 39.02
C GLY A 77 -8.15 2.39 39.25
N THR A 78 -8.71 2.22 40.45
CA THR A 78 -10.09 2.62 40.81
C THR A 78 -10.35 4.13 40.92
N ASN A 79 -9.31 4.97 40.90
CA ASN A 79 -9.41 6.42 41.12
C ASN A 79 -8.88 7.28 39.95
N GLN A 80 -8.88 6.75 38.73
CA GLN A 80 -8.45 7.51 37.54
C GLN A 80 -9.57 7.62 36.50
N PRO A 81 -9.59 8.70 35.69
CA PRO A 81 -10.60 8.85 34.64
C PRO A 81 -10.50 7.69 33.65
N ALA A 82 -11.64 7.06 33.38
CA ALA A 82 -11.78 5.98 32.41
C ALA A 82 -11.28 6.45 31.03
N GLY A 83 -10.50 5.61 30.35
CA GLY A 83 -9.96 5.89 29.01
C GLY A 83 -8.53 6.45 28.99
N ARG A 84 -7.82 6.52 30.12
CA ARG A 84 -6.38 6.84 30.14
C ARG A 84 -5.55 5.63 29.70
N VAL A 85 -4.86 5.78 28.57
CA VAL A 85 -3.83 4.83 28.09
C VAL A 85 -2.58 4.95 28.96
N GLU A 86 -2.09 3.83 29.47
CA GLU A 86 -0.88 3.71 30.28
C GLU A 86 0.37 3.60 29.41
N SER A 87 0.32 2.72 28.42
CA SER A 87 1.42 2.49 27.48
C SER A 87 0.92 1.81 26.22
N ILE A 88 1.70 1.91 25.15
CA ILE A 88 1.50 1.14 23.91
C ILE A 88 2.50 -0.01 23.93
N LYS A 89 2.01 -1.26 23.87
CA LYS A 89 2.86 -2.46 23.87
C LYS A 89 3.35 -2.85 22.48
N GLY A 90 2.63 -2.42 21.45
CA GLY A 90 2.95 -2.70 20.06
C GLY A 90 1.86 -2.18 19.15
N TYR A 91 1.90 -2.63 17.90
CA TYR A 91 0.98 -2.20 16.86
C TYR A 91 0.52 -3.38 16.02
N THR A 92 -0.69 -3.30 15.49
CA THR A 92 -1.18 -4.23 14.48
C THR A 92 -1.44 -3.47 13.20
N LEU A 93 -0.66 -3.78 12.15
CA LEU A 93 -0.94 -3.35 10.79
C LEU A 93 -1.92 -4.33 10.15
N VAL A 94 -3.09 -3.84 9.76
CA VAL A 94 -4.07 -4.58 8.96
C VAL A 94 -4.09 -3.98 7.57
N LEU A 95 -4.00 -4.83 6.55
CA LEU A 95 -4.09 -4.45 5.16
C LEU A 95 -5.07 -5.40 4.45
N ASP A 96 -6.01 -4.86 3.68
CA ASP A 96 -6.98 -5.59 2.87
C ASP A 96 -7.02 -4.94 1.49
N GLY A 97 -6.92 -5.74 0.43
CA GLY A 97 -7.00 -5.23 -0.92
C GLY A 97 -7.71 -6.17 -1.87
N ARG A 98 -8.17 -5.57 -2.96
CA ARG A 98 -8.66 -6.29 -4.13
C ARG A 98 -8.12 -5.63 -5.38
N LEU A 99 -7.54 -6.42 -6.26
CA LEU A 99 -7.00 -5.99 -7.54
C LEU A 99 -7.54 -6.87 -8.65
N ASN A 100 -7.85 -6.26 -9.79
CA ASN A 100 -8.11 -6.95 -11.03
C ASN A 100 -6.80 -6.98 -11.82
N VAL A 101 -6.23 -8.17 -11.99
CA VAL A 101 -4.93 -8.34 -12.65
C VAL A 101 -5.20 -8.99 -14.01
N GLU A 102 -4.97 -8.24 -15.08
CA GLU A 102 -5.28 -8.68 -16.45
C GLU A 102 -4.53 -9.98 -16.81
N SER A 103 -3.26 -10.11 -16.40
CA SER A 103 -2.45 -11.32 -16.63
C SER A 103 -2.97 -12.56 -15.93
N LEU A 104 -3.74 -12.41 -14.84
CA LEU A 104 -4.33 -13.51 -14.09
C LEU A 104 -5.78 -13.80 -14.51
N GLN A 105 -6.34 -13.02 -15.45
CA GLN A 105 -7.73 -13.10 -15.90
C GLN A 105 -8.74 -13.17 -14.74
N GLY A 106 -8.43 -12.52 -13.61
CA GLY A 106 -9.09 -12.78 -12.34
C GLY A 106 -8.94 -11.67 -11.32
N LYS A 107 -9.79 -11.75 -10.30
CA LYS A 107 -9.78 -10.83 -9.15
C LYS A 107 -8.91 -11.44 -8.06
N LEU A 108 -7.79 -10.79 -7.77
CA LEU A 108 -6.93 -11.05 -6.64
C LEU A 108 -7.50 -10.36 -5.41
N ARG A 109 -7.80 -11.09 -4.35
CA ARG A 109 -8.06 -10.54 -3.02
C ARG A 109 -6.90 -10.89 -2.11
N PHE A 110 -6.45 -9.96 -1.30
CA PHE A 110 -5.38 -10.22 -0.35
C PHE A 110 -5.67 -9.54 0.97
N THR A 111 -5.28 -10.20 2.05
CA THR A 111 -5.31 -9.67 3.41
C THR A 111 -3.96 -9.90 4.04
N LEU A 112 -3.49 -8.94 4.82
CA LEU A 112 -2.25 -9.00 5.57
C LEU A 112 -2.54 -8.47 6.97
N ARG A 113 -2.10 -9.21 7.99
CA ARG A 113 -2.09 -8.79 9.37
C ARG A 113 -0.67 -8.97 9.90
N SER A 114 -0.03 -7.86 10.25
CA SER A 114 1.30 -7.85 10.85
C SER A 114 1.21 -7.31 12.28
N THR A 115 1.67 -8.08 13.25
CA THR A 115 1.87 -7.62 14.63
C THR A 115 3.30 -7.15 14.77
N LEU A 116 3.45 -5.95 15.35
CA LEU A 116 4.69 -5.23 15.58
C LEU A 116 4.82 -4.97 17.08
N ASP A 117 6.04 -4.90 17.60
CA ASP A 117 6.27 -4.43 18.96
C ASP A 117 6.28 -2.90 19.05
N ALA A 118 6.56 -2.36 20.25
CA ALA A 118 6.62 -0.91 20.49
C ALA A 118 7.73 -0.21 19.69
N GLY A 119 8.76 -0.93 19.24
CA GLY A 119 9.83 -0.44 18.37
C GLY A 119 9.50 -0.53 16.88
N LEU A 120 8.29 -1.00 16.52
CA LEU A 120 7.85 -1.30 15.16
C LEU A 120 8.57 -2.51 14.52
N ASP A 121 9.26 -3.33 15.32
CA ASP A 121 9.86 -4.57 14.82
C ASP A 121 8.76 -5.63 14.65
N TRP A 122 8.81 -6.35 13.54
CA TRP A 122 7.81 -7.37 13.21
C TRP A 122 7.91 -8.57 14.16
N GLN A 123 6.76 -9.05 14.62
CA GLN A 123 6.64 -10.18 15.56
C GLN A 123 5.92 -11.35 14.90
N ARG A 124 4.85 -11.09 14.16
CA ARG A 124 4.07 -12.09 13.44
C ARG A 124 3.44 -11.48 12.20
N ILE A 125 3.45 -12.23 11.10
CA ILE A 125 2.85 -11.85 9.83
C ILE A 125 1.92 -12.98 9.39
N ASN A 126 0.66 -12.66 9.14
CA ASN A 126 -0.31 -13.56 8.54
C ASN A 126 -0.85 -12.91 7.27
N THR A 127 -0.71 -13.57 6.14
CA THR A 127 -1.18 -13.10 4.84
C THR A 127 -2.06 -14.16 4.21
N THR A 128 -3.16 -13.75 3.60
CA THR A 128 -3.99 -14.62 2.75
C THR A 128 -4.09 -13.99 1.37
N ILE A 129 -3.89 -14.80 0.34
CA ILE A 129 -4.04 -14.43 -1.06
C ILE A 129 -5.08 -15.35 -1.68
N ASP A 130 -6.22 -14.79 -2.01
CA ASP A 130 -7.34 -15.46 -2.67
C ASP A 130 -7.32 -15.10 -4.16
N LEU A 131 -7.00 -16.10 -4.97
CA LEU A 131 -6.99 -16.05 -6.43
C LEU A 131 -7.80 -17.25 -6.93
N PRO A 132 -9.13 -17.13 -7.05
CA PRO A 132 -9.99 -18.26 -7.37
C PRO A 132 -9.52 -19.01 -8.62
N PRO A 133 -9.47 -20.35 -8.59
CA PRO A 133 -9.97 -21.24 -7.52
C PRO A 133 -8.94 -21.58 -6.42
N SER A 134 -7.83 -20.84 -6.29
CA SER A 134 -6.76 -21.10 -5.32
C SER A 134 -6.71 -20.08 -4.20
N VAL A 135 -6.54 -20.55 -2.96
CA VAL A 135 -6.30 -19.73 -1.76
C VAL A 135 -4.94 -20.11 -1.19
N TRP A 136 -4.13 -19.09 -0.91
CA TRP A 136 -2.82 -19.22 -0.31
C TRP A 136 -2.80 -18.52 1.05
N GLU A 137 -2.36 -19.20 2.10
CA GLU A 137 -2.15 -18.60 3.41
C GLU A 137 -0.67 -18.70 3.78
N PHE A 138 -0.12 -17.60 4.27
CA PHE A 138 1.26 -17.49 4.73
C PHE A 138 1.23 -17.03 6.19
N ALA A 139 1.94 -17.74 7.06
CA ALA A 139 2.09 -17.37 8.45
C ALA A 139 3.57 -17.41 8.84
N ALA A 140 4.12 -16.28 9.28
CA ALA A 140 5.49 -16.14 9.72
C ALA A 140 5.54 -15.60 11.15
N SER A 141 6.50 -16.06 11.94
CA SER A 141 6.69 -15.65 13.34
C SER A 141 8.17 -15.41 13.63
N ALA A 142 8.48 -14.25 14.23
CA ALA A 142 9.84 -13.90 14.63
C ALA A 142 10.35 -14.81 15.74
N THR A 143 9.45 -15.22 16.65
CA THR A 143 9.77 -16.13 17.77
C THR A 143 10.13 -17.52 17.28
N ASN A 144 9.35 -18.07 16.34
CA ASN A 144 9.56 -19.45 15.88
C ASN A 144 10.56 -19.51 14.72
N GLN A 145 10.81 -18.39 14.04
CA GLN A 145 11.62 -18.30 12.83
C GLN A 145 11.19 -19.26 11.72
N MET A 146 9.89 -19.56 11.65
CA MET A 146 9.29 -20.44 10.64
C MET A 146 8.27 -19.66 9.80
N LEU A 147 8.21 -20.00 8.52
CA LEU A 147 7.15 -19.67 7.58
C LEU A 147 6.33 -20.92 7.31
N THR A 148 5.04 -20.87 7.63
CA THR A 148 4.05 -21.86 7.21
C THR A 148 3.34 -21.33 5.97
N VAL A 149 3.21 -22.18 4.97
CA VAL A 149 2.45 -21.92 3.74
C VAL A 149 1.38 -22.98 3.62
N LYS A 150 0.12 -22.55 3.51
CA LYS A 150 -1.01 -23.40 3.20
C LYS A 150 -1.53 -23.03 1.82
N HIS A 151 -1.98 -24.04 1.10
CA HIS A 151 -2.64 -23.87 -0.17
C HIS A 151 -3.90 -24.73 -0.19
N ASP A 152 -4.96 -24.16 -0.72
CA ASP A 152 -6.20 -24.84 -1.07
C ASP A 152 -6.57 -24.48 -2.51
N GLY A 153 -6.92 -25.45 -3.36
CA GLY A 153 -7.30 -25.19 -4.75
C GLY A 153 -6.98 -26.34 -5.70
N VAL A 154 -6.74 -26.00 -6.99
CA VAL A 154 -6.54 -26.98 -8.08
C VAL A 154 -5.39 -27.95 -7.82
N LEU A 155 -4.41 -27.52 -7.04
CA LEU A 155 -3.21 -28.28 -6.69
C LEU A 155 -3.42 -29.18 -5.46
N GLY A 156 -4.66 -29.29 -4.98
CA GLY A 156 -5.01 -29.95 -3.74
C GLY A 156 -4.69 -29.11 -2.50
N GLN A 157 -5.14 -29.63 -1.36
CA GLN A 157 -4.89 -29.04 -0.06
C GLN A 157 -3.55 -29.52 0.50
N TRP A 158 -2.66 -28.59 0.84
CA TRP A 158 -1.40 -28.91 1.50
C TRP A 158 -0.95 -27.79 2.45
N GLU A 159 -0.15 -28.19 3.43
CA GLU A 159 0.51 -27.30 4.39
C GLU A 159 1.99 -27.67 4.45
N ARG A 160 2.86 -26.68 4.32
CA ARG A 160 4.31 -26.84 4.35
C ARG A 160 4.94 -25.77 5.22
N THR A 161 5.96 -26.14 5.99
CA THR A 161 6.65 -25.21 6.88
C THR A 161 8.14 -25.19 6.54
N THR A 162 8.73 -24.00 6.46
CA THR A 162 10.16 -23.79 6.19
C THR A 162 10.75 -22.77 7.16
N PRO A 163 12.04 -22.88 7.55
CA PRO A 163 12.72 -21.82 8.29
C PRO A 163 12.81 -20.52 7.49
N LEU A 164 12.62 -19.37 8.14
CA LEU A 164 12.69 -18.05 7.50
C LEU A 164 14.04 -17.77 6.83
N GLY A 165 15.12 -18.38 7.33
CA GLY A 165 16.44 -18.28 6.69
C GLY A 165 16.46 -18.76 5.23
N GLN A 166 15.54 -19.64 4.84
CA GLN A 166 15.42 -20.13 3.46
C GLN A 166 14.74 -19.13 2.51
N LEU A 167 14.06 -18.09 3.02
CA LEU A 167 13.51 -16.98 2.21
C LEU A 167 14.58 -16.17 1.50
N ARG A 168 15.86 -16.31 1.90
CA ARG A 168 16.98 -15.73 1.17
C ARG A 168 17.09 -16.25 -0.27
N ASN A 169 16.58 -17.45 -0.56
CA ASN A 169 16.55 -18.03 -1.89
C ASN A 169 15.11 -18.39 -2.31
N PRO A 170 14.31 -17.41 -2.78
CA PRO A 170 12.92 -17.64 -3.13
C PRO A 170 12.73 -18.54 -4.36
N ALA A 171 13.76 -18.72 -5.21
CA ALA A 171 13.72 -19.69 -6.30
C ALA A 171 13.68 -21.13 -5.78
N ALA A 172 14.49 -21.44 -4.76
CA ALA A 172 14.45 -22.75 -4.08
C ALA A 172 13.10 -22.99 -3.39
N LEU A 173 12.47 -21.94 -2.86
CA LEU A 173 11.15 -22.03 -2.25
C LEU A 173 10.04 -22.29 -3.27
N ALA A 174 10.11 -21.70 -4.47
CA ALA A 174 9.13 -21.96 -5.53
C ALA A 174 9.10 -23.46 -5.89
N GLU A 175 10.25 -24.10 -6.01
CA GLU A 175 10.33 -25.55 -6.24
C GLU A 175 9.86 -26.36 -5.02
N GLN A 176 10.24 -25.93 -3.81
CA GLN A 176 9.89 -26.62 -2.56
C GLN A 176 8.41 -26.52 -2.20
N PHE A 177 7.70 -25.44 -2.55
CA PHE A 177 6.28 -25.24 -2.22
C PHE A 177 5.35 -25.62 -3.36
N ALA A 178 5.69 -25.24 -4.58
CA ALA A 178 4.82 -25.40 -5.73
C ALA A 178 5.02 -26.78 -6.41
N GLY A 179 6.18 -27.42 -6.19
CA GLY A 179 6.56 -28.64 -6.90
C GLY A 179 6.81 -28.40 -8.40
N PRO A 180 7.27 -29.42 -9.13
CA PRO A 180 7.71 -29.28 -10.53
C PRO A 180 6.60 -28.84 -11.49
N LEU A 181 5.32 -29.03 -11.12
CA LEU A 181 4.16 -28.68 -11.95
C LEU A 181 3.76 -27.20 -11.84
N VAL A 182 4.04 -26.53 -10.71
CA VAL A 182 3.49 -25.21 -10.39
C VAL A 182 4.58 -24.14 -10.34
N ALA A 183 5.82 -24.52 -10.02
CA ALA A 183 6.96 -23.63 -10.11
C ALA A 183 7.07 -22.92 -11.48
N PRO A 184 6.78 -23.57 -12.64
CA PRO A 184 6.76 -22.89 -13.94
C PRO A 184 5.67 -21.82 -14.09
N LEU A 185 4.54 -21.95 -13.38
CA LEU A 185 3.42 -20.98 -13.41
C LEU A 185 3.69 -19.75 -12.54
N LEU A 186 4.49 -19.90 -11.48
CA LEU A 186 4.87 -18.79 -10.59
C LEU A 186 6.09 -18.01 -11.10
N LYS A 187 6.97 -18.65 -11.89
CA LYS A 187 8.16 -18.01 -12.49
C LYS A 187 7.89 -16.69 -13.24
N PRO A 188 6.81 -16.55 -14.04
CA PRO A 188 6.49 -15.30 -14.73
C PRO A 188 6.02 -14.16 -13.81
N LEU A 189 5.52 -14.50 -12.61
CA LEU A 189 5.08 -13.52 -11.60
C LEU A 189 6.24 -13.03 -10.73
N LEU A 190 7.37 -13.74 -10.75
CA LEU A 190 8.60 -13.29 -10.11
C LEU A 190 9.28 -12.26 -11.02
N PRO A 191 9.82 -11.17 -10.47
CA PRO A 191 10.54 -10.18 -11.26
C PRO A 191 11.68 -10.87 -12.04
N PRO A 192 11.75 -10.71 -13.38
CA PRO A 192 12.84 -11.27 -14.15
C PRO A 192 14.15 -10.59 -13.74
N ASN A 193 15.23 -11.36 -13.60
CA ASN A 193 16.60 -10.90 -13.38
C ASN A 193 16.95 -10.24 -12.03
N ILE A 194 16.15 -10.42 -10.97
CA ILE A 194 16.64 -10.07 -9.62
C ILE A 194 17.53 -11.23 -9.13
N PRO A 195 18.78 -10.99 -8.69
CA PRO A 195 19.58 -11.97 -7.98
C PRO A 195 18.91 -12.26 -6.63
N LEU A 196 17.92 -13.13 -6.67
CA LEU A 196 17.14 -13.63 -5.56
C LEU A 196 18.05 -14.51 -4.69
N GLY A 197 18.79 -13.89 -3.79
CA GLY A 197 19.89 -14.57 -3.09
C GLY A 197 20.80 -13.68 -2.25
N GLN A 198 20.79 -12.36 -2.47
CA GLN A 198 21.59 -11.44 -1.69
C GLN A 198 20.67 -10.52 -0.91
N ALA A 199 20.79 -10.54 0.41
CA ALA A 199 20.44 -9.39 1.24
C ALA A 199 21.43 -8.26 0.89
N ALA A 200 21.27 -7.69 -0.30
CA ALA A 200 21.94 -6.46 -0.68
C ALA A 200 21.20 -5.34 0.04
N GLY A 201 21.92 -4.49 0.75
CA GLY A 201 21.40 -3.32 1.47
C GLY A 201 20.85 -2.21 0.57
N GLU A 202 20.49 -2.54 -0.67
CA GLU A 202 19.87 -1.65 -1.63
C GLU A 202 18.37 -2.04 -1.72
N PRO A 203 17.45 -1.07 -1.59
CA PRO A 203 16.02 -1.34 -1.70
C PRO A 203 15.72 -1.99 -3.06
N LEU A 204 14.78 -2.94 -3.08
CA LEU A 204 14.33 -3.61 -4.31
C LEU A 204 13.97 -2.57 -5.38
N ALA A 205 14.89 -2.30 -6.31
CA ALA A 205 14.65 -1.46 -7.46
C ALA A 205 13.92 -2.29 -8.51
N LEU A 206 12.59 -2.30 -8.46
CA LEU A 206 11.71 -2.96 -9.44
C LEU A 206 11.79 -2.33 -10.85
N GLY A 207 12.82 -1.53 -11.16
CA GLY A 207 12.95 -0.77 -12.41
C GLY A 207 11.89 0.32 -12.59
N LEU A 208 11.16 0.67 -11.53
CA LEU A 208 10.09 1.65 -11.54
C LEU A 208 10.60 2.99 -11.01
N ASP A 209 10.37 4.08 -11.75
CA ASP A 209 10.53 5.44 -11.24
C ASP A 209 9.29 5.82 -10.44
N TRP A 210 9.49 6.14 -9.16
CA TRP A 210 8.41 6.42 -8.21
C TRP A 210 8.38 7.91 -7.91
N ALA A 211 7.25 8.57 -8.20
CA ALA A 211 7.03 9.97 -7.87
C ALA A 211 5.80 10.13 -6.98
N ALA A 212 5.97 10.84 -5.86
CA ALA A 212 4.89 11.21 -4.96
C ALA A 212 4.48 12.67 -5.14
N TYR A 213 3.19 12.93 -5.01
CA TYR A 213 2.57 14.25 -5.19
C TYR A 213 1.55 14.50 -4.08
N ASN A 214 1.49 15.73 -3.57
CA ASN A 214 0.37 16.22 -2.77
C ASN A 214 -0.64 16.82 -3.72
N ASP A 215 -1.75 16.12 -3.90
CA ASP A 215 -2.77 16.41 -4.88
C ASP A 215 -4.13 16.68 -4.18
N ALA A 216 -5.17 16.94 -4.96
CA ALA A 216 -6.50 17.13 -4.42
C ALA A 216 -7.56 16.58 -5.37
N VAL A 217 -8.39 15.68 -4.86
CA VAL A 217 -9.51 15.09 -5.61
C VAL A 217 -10.81 15.77 -5.22
N ARG A 218 -11.68 15.98 -6.20
CA ARG A 218 -13.02 16.51 -5.98
C ARG A 218 -13.97 15.37 -5.62
N PHE A 219 -14.52 15.42 -4.40
CA PHE A 219 -15.60 14.56 -3.94
C PHE A 219 -16.90 15.37 -3.89
N GLY A 220 -17.75 15.17 -4.89
CA GLY A 220 -18.97 15.99 -5.06
C GLY A 220 -18.61 17.47 -5.27
N SER A 221 -19.08 18.35 -4.38
CA SER A 221 -18.76 19.78 -4.39
C SER A 221 -17.47 20.14 -3.64
N THR A 222 -16.88 19.20 -2.88
CA THR A 222 -15.78 19.48 -1.96
C THR A 222 -14.46 18.98 -2.52
N ARG A 223 -13.39 19.76 -2.34
CA ARG A 223 -12.02 19.40 -2.72
C ARG A 223 -11.29 18.84 -1.50
N VAL A 224 -10.81 17.61 -1.61
CA VAL A 224 -10.13 16.89 -0.52
C VAL A 224 -8.68 16.67 -0.90
N ARG A 225 -7.75 16.99 0.02
CA ARG A 225 -6.31 16.76 -0.17
C ARG A 225 -6.02 15.26 -0.12
N ILE A 226 -5.21 14.80 -1.06
CA ILE A 226 -4.77 13.41 -1.16
C ILE A 226 -3.26 13.35 -1.44
N TYR A 227 -2.65 12.22 -1.15
CA TYR A 227 -1.32 11.91 -1.66
C TYR A 227 -1.46 10.94 -2.84
N ARG A 228 -0.77 11.24 -3.94
CA ARG A 228 -0.76 10.43 -5.15
C ARG A 228 0.65 9.91 -5.37
N ILE A 229 0.79 8.60 -5.48
CA ILE A 229 2.04 7.94 -5.84
C ILE A 229 1.88 7.39 -7.25
N GLU A 230 2.80 7.74 -8.13
CA GLU A 230 2.86 7.26 -9.51
C GLU A 230 4.13 6.44 -9.69
N ALA A 231 4.00 5.30 -10.38
CA ALA A 231 5.12 4.49 -10.82
C ALA A 231 5.12 4.46 -12.35
N SER A 232 6.23 4.84 -12.96
CA SER A 232 6.47 4.70 -14.40
C SER A 232 7.61 3.73 -14.67
N LEU A 233 7.50 3.03 -15.81
CA LEU A 233 8.48 2.07 -16.32
C LEU A 233 9.31 2.71 -17.42
#